data_AF-A0A537ZMS8-F1
#
_entry.id   AF-A0A537ZMS8-F1
#
_cell.length_a   1.000
_cell.length_b   1.000
_cell.length_c   1.000
_cell.angle_alpha   90.00
_cell.angle_beta   90.00
_cell.angle_gamma   90.00
#
_symmetry.space_group_name_H-M   'P 1'
#
loop_
_entity.id
_entity.type
_entity.pdbx_description
1 polymer ?
#
loop_
_entity_poly.entity_id
_entity_poly.type
_entity_poly.pdbx_seq_one_letter_code
_entity_poly.pdbx_strand_id
1 'polypeptide(L)'
;MSRLAHRITRRGDRRRADRLTVGLAGLAIVTAGSVLATEITRLARRRVRRSDPPTGVLKTAEQAIGTAGRATQDTVAVAIEGYEATPGHETVLFNLLSGFVLAFALMRLSTAGIRGGWWPFGNVRLRGRHIHHFVPGILIAFASGAVALVTDSTRLEQALAVPFGAGIGLTFDEAALLLDFRDVYWTREGVLSVQLSCGLAATLGGTILALRMLRRGEERVEAAGLIPAP
;
A
#
# COMPACT_ATOMS: atom_id res chain seq x y z
N MET A 1 -28.10 -8.09 36.17
CA MET A 1 -28.00 -8.68 34.81
C MET A 1 -27.39 -7.76 33.74
N SER A 2 -27.10 -6.46 33.97
CA SER A 2 -26.65 -5.54 32.89
C SER A 2 -25.17 -5.65 32.49
N ARG A 3 -24.25 -6.07 33.40
CA ARG A 3 -22.81 -6.15 33.10
C ARG A 3 -22.41 -7.31 32.18
N LEU A 4 -23.20 -8.40 32.17
CA LEU A 4 -22.92 -9.59 31.36
C LEU A 4 -23.32 -9.37 29.89
N ALA A 5 -24.52 -8.84 29.66
CA ALA A 5 -25.00 -8.45 28.33
C ALA A 5 -24.07 -7.42 27.67
N HIS A 6 -23.64 -6.41 28.42
CA HIS A 6 -22.71 -5.39 27.92
C HIS A 6 -21.31 -5.94 27.61
N ARG A 7 -20.85 -7.01 28.29
CA ARG A 7 -19.58 -7.69 27.94
C ARG A 7 -19.71 -8.53 26.67
N ILE A 8 -20.86 -9.16 26.43
CA ILE A 8 -21.09 -10.02 25.26
C ILE A 8 -21.17 -9.19 23.97
N THR A 9 -21.93 -8.09 23.98
CA THR A 9 -22.04 -7.17 22.84
C THR A 9 -20.67 -6.60 22.46
N ARG A 10 -19.94 -6.08 23.45
CA ARG A 10 -18.59 -5.50 23.26
C ARG A 10 -17.55 -6.51 22.75
N ARG A 11 -17.75 -7.81 22.99
CA ARG A 11 -16.90 -8.89 22.48
C ARG A 11 -17.28 -9.28 21.04
N GLY A 12 -18.56 -9.22 20.70
CA GLY A 12 -19.07 -9.40 19.34
C GLY A 12 -18.56 -8.31 18.39
N ASP A 13 -18.68 -7.05 18.81
CA ASP A 13 -18.25 -5.87 18.05
C ASP A 13 -16.76 -5.90 17.71
N ARG A 14 -15.91 -6.26 18.69
CA ARG A 14 -14.46 -6.44 18.49
C ARG A 14 -14.14 -7.51 17.45
N ARG A 15 -14.83 -8.65 17.50
CA ARG A 15 -14.61 -9.76 16.53
C ARG A 15 -15.04 -9.37 15.12
N ARG A 16 -16.10 -8.58 14.98
CA ARG A 16 -16.59 -8.09 13.68
C ARG A 16 -15.59 -7.11 13.06
N ALA A 17 -15.09 -6.15 13.85
CA ALA A 17 -14.06 -5.19 13.43
C ALA A 17 -12.77 -5.88 12.96
N ASP A 18 -12.32 -6.89 13.70
CA ASP A 18 -11.12 -7.66 13.34
C ASP A 18 -11.31 -8.41 12.00
N ARG A 19 -12.47 -9.04 11.78
CA ARG A 19 -12.77 -9.76 10.52
C ARG A 19 -12.82 -8.84 9.31
N LEU A 20 -13.40 -7.64 9.45
CA LEU A 20 -13.45 -6.64 8.38
C LEU A 20 -12.05 -6.16 8.00
N THR A 21 -11.18 -5.94 9.00
CA THR A 21 -9.78 -5.56 8.79
C THR A 21 -9.03 -6.63 7.99
N VAL A 22 -9.17 -7.90 8.37
CA VAL A 22 -8.53 -9.03 7.68
C VAL A 22 -9.06 -9.18 6.25
N GLY A 23 -10.38 -9.05 6.05
CA GLY A 23 -11.00 -9.11 4.73
C GLY A 23 -10.48 -8.03 3.78
N LEU A 24 -10.28 -6.82 4.28
CA LEU A 24 -9.74 -5.71 3.48
C LEU A 24 -8.24 -5.86 3.20
N ALA A 25 -7.45 -6.34 4.16
CA ALA A 25 -6.06 -6.66 3.91
C ALA A 25 -5.93 -7.71 2.79
N GLY A 26 -6.77 -8.74 2.82
CA GLY A 26 -6.86 -9.73 1.74
C GLY A 26 -7.26 -9.10 0.40
N LEU A 27 -8.29 -8.26 0.39
CA LEU A 27 -8.73 -7.58 -0.84
C LEU A 27 -7.63 -6.69 -1.43
N ALA A 28 -6.94 -5.90 -0.62
CA ALA A 28 -5.86 -5.02 -1.06
C ALA A 28 -4.68 -5.80 -1.68
N ILE A 29 -4.27 -6.91 -1.03
CA ILE A 29 -3.24 -7.80 -1.56
C ILE A 29 -3.69 -8.40 -2.90
N VAL A 30 -4.93 -8.85 -3.01
CA VAL A 30 -5.49 -9.40 -4.25
C VAL A 30 -5.53 -8.33 -5.36
N THR A 31 -5.95 -7.10 -5.06
CA THR A 31 -5.99 -6.01 -6.04
C THR A 31 -4.59 -5.61 -6.51
N ALA A 32 -3.63 -5.43 -5.61
CA ALA A 32 -2.26 -5.10 -5.99
C ALA A 32 -1.57 -6.25 -6.75
N GLY A 33 -1.75 -7.49 -6.28
CA GLY A 33 -1.19 -8.68 -6.91
C GLY A 33 -1.76 -8.95 -8.30
N SER A 34 -3.06 -8.69 -8.52
CA SER A 34 -3.69 -8.89 -9.82
C SER A 34 -3.20 -7.90 -10.87
N VAL A 35 -2.95 -6.65 -10.48
CA VAL A 35 -2.35 -5.64 -11.37
C VAL A 35 -0.96 -6.10 -11.83
N LEU A 36 -0.08 -6.46 -10.90
CA LEU A 36 1.27 -6.96 -11.20
C LEU A 36 1.25 -8.22 -12.09
N ALA A 37 0.41 -9.21 -11.74
CA ALA A 37 0.28 -10.43 -12.52
C ALA A 37 -0.25 -10.15 -13.94
N THR A 38 -1.15 -9.18 -14.08
CA THR A 38 -1.70 -8.76 -15.37
C THR A 38 -0.61 -8.13 -16.24
N GLU A 39 0.22 -7.23 -15.70
CA GLU A 39 1.31 -6.61 -16.45
C GLU A 39 2.35 -7.64 -16.93
N ILE A 40 2.80 -8.52 -16.02
CA ILE A 40 3.77 -9.57 -16.37
C ILE A 40 3.20 -10.47 -17.48
N THR A 41 1.93 -10.87 -17.36
CA THR A 41 1.26 -11.70 -18.35
C THR A 41 1.12 -10.99 -19.69
N ARG A 42 0.79 -9.69 -19.69
CA ARG A 42 0.65 -8.85 -20.89
C ARG A 42 1.97 -8.77 -21.65
N LEU A 43 3.06 -8.47 -20.96
CA LEU A 43 4.40 -8.34 -21.54
C LEU A 43 4.96 -9.69 -22.00
N ALA A 44 4.71 -10.77 -21.24
CA ALA A 44 5.05 -12.12 -21.67
C ALA A 44 4.35 -12.49 -22.98
N ARG A 45 3.05 -12.20 -23.10
CA ARG A 45 2.28 -12.45 -24.33
C ARG A 45 2.82 -11.68 -25.54
N ARG A 46 3.28 -10.43 -25.35
CA ARG A 46 3.93 -9.65 -26.42
C ARG A 46 5.21 -10.32 -26.92
N ARG A 47 6.04 -10.80 -26.01
CA ARG A 47 7.30 -11.49 -26.37
C ARG A 47 7.05 -12.84 -27.04
N VAL A 48 6.04 -13.61 -26.61
CA VAL A 48 5.68 -14.88 -27.26
C VAL A 48 5.22 -14.66 -28.70
N ARG A 49 4.39 -13.64 -28.98
CA ARG A 49 3.89 -13.34 -30.34
C ARG A 49 5.01 -13.05 -31.36
N ARG A 50 6.16 -12.57 -30.88
CA ARG A 50 7.32 -12.24 -31.73
C ARG A 50 8.36 -13.37 -31.81
N SER A 51 8.25 -14.40 -30.98
CA SER A 51 9.22 -15.49 -30.92
C SER A 51 8.79 -16.66 -31.81
N ASP A 52 9.75 -17.35 -32.42
CA ASP A 52 9.46 -18.55 -33.22
C ASP A 52 8.87 -19.70 -32.36
N PRO A 53 8.05 -20.59 -32.95
CA PRO A 53 7.49 -21.73 -32.24
C PRO A 53 8.59 -22.69 -31.76
N PRO A 54 8.61 -23.07 -30.47
CA PRO A 54 9.59 -24.03 -29.97
C PRO A 54 9.40 -25.41 -30.62
N THR A 55 10.51 -26.02 -31.03
CA THR A 55 10.55 -27.41 -31.52
C THR A 55 11.01 -28.36 -30.40
N GLY A 56 10.06 -28.82 -29.57
CA GLY A 56 10.27 -29.85 -28.54
C GLY A 56 10.02 -29.39 -27.10
N VAL A 57 9.64 -30.32 -26.22
CA VAL A 57 9.13 -30.06 -24.87
C VAL A 57 10.14 -29.33 -23.96
N LEU A 58 11.41 -29.75 -23.98
CA LEU A 58 12.47 -29.12 -23.17
C LEU A 58 12.72 -27.67 -23.60
N LYS A 59 12.73 -27.40 -24.92
CA LYS A 59 12.88 -26.04 -25.47
C LYS A 59 11.68 -25.15 -25.15
N THR A 60 10.47 -25.71 -25.13
CA THR A 60 9.26 -24.99 -24.70
C THR A 60 9.37 -24.54 -23.24
N ALA A 61 9.85 -25.42 -22.35
CA ALA A 61 10.01 -25.09 -20.92
C ALA A 61 11.09 -24.02 -20.69
N GLU A 62 12.24 -24.15 -21.35
CA GLU A 62 13.33 -23.17 -21.27
C GLU A 62 12.90 -21.80 -21.83
N GLN A 63 12.21 -21.79 -22.98
CA GLN A 63 11.68 -20.57 -23.58
C GLN A 63 10.59 -19.93 -22.71
N ALA A 64 9.74 -20.71 -22.05
CA ALA A 64 8.73 -20.20 -21.13
C ALA A 64 9.37 -19.50 -19.92
N ILE A 65 10.37 -20.12 -19.28
CA ILE A 65 11.10 -19.53 -18.14
C ILE A 65 11.84 -18.27 -18.58
N GLY A 66 12.56 -18.31 -19.71
CA GLY A 66 13.27 -17.15 -20.25
C GLY A 66 12.33 -15.99 -20.61
N THR A 67 11.14 -16.29 -21.14
CA THR A 67 10.13 -15.27 -21.47
C THR A 67 9.53 -14.65 -20.22
N ALA A 68 9.22 -15.45 -19.20
CA ALA A 68 8.74 -14.95 -17.91
C ALA A 68 9.79 -14.05 -17.23
N GLY A 69 11.07 -14.43 -17.28
CA GLY A 69 12.17 -13.63 -16.76
C GLY A 69 12.28 -12.26 -17.45
N ARG A 70 12.28 -12.23 -18.79
CA ARG A 70 12.32 -10.97 -19.56
C ARG A 70 11.08 -10.12 -19.32
N ALA A 71 9.89 -10.71 -19.29
CA ALA A 71 8.65 -9.98 -19.01
C ALA A 71 8.66 -9.34 -17.61
N THR A 72 9.29 -9.99 -16.62
CA THR A 72 9.48 -9.41 -15.29
C THR A 72 10.42 -8.21 -15.35
N GLN A 73 11.54 -8.32 -16.06
CA GLN A 73 12.48 -7.21 -16.25
C GLN A 73 11.82 -6.04 -16.97
N ASP A 74 11.02 -6.30 -18.01
CA ASP A 74 10.24 -5.28 -18.72
C ASP A 74 9.25 -4.58 -17.78
N THR A 75 8.55 -5.35 -16.94
CA THR A 75 7.61 -4.79 -15.96
C THR A 75 8.33 -3.82 -15.02
N VAL A 76 9.54 -4.18 -14.56
CA VAL A 76 10.35 -3.32 -13.69
C VAL A 76 10.83 -2.07 -14.44
N ALA A 77 11.30 -2.22 -15.67
CA ALA A 77 11.72 -1.09 -16.51
C ALA A 77 10.56 -0.11 -16.76
N VAL A 78 9.39 -0.64 -17.14
CA VAL A 78 8.16 0.13 -17.33
C VAL A 78 7.75 0.85 -16.04
N ALA A 79 7.86 0.20 -14.87
CA ALA A 79 7.55 0.85 -13.60
C ALA A 79 8.51 2.00 -13.27
N ILE A 80 9.82 1.81 -13.45
CA ILE A 80 10.85 2.82 -13.18
C ILE A 80 10.69 4.01 -14.14
N GLU A 81 10.64 3.74 -15.44
CA GLU A 81 10.45 4.77 -16.47
C GLU A 81 9.13 5.51 -16.30
N GLY A 82 8.07 4.79 -15.92
CA GLY A 82 6.77 5.36 -15.65
C GLY A 82 6.75 6.30 -14.46
N TYR A 83 7.46 5.94 -13.38
CA TYR A 83 7.63 6.79 -12.21
C TYR A 83 8.44 8.06 -12.55
N GLU A 84 9.55 7.92 -13.28
CA GLU A 84 10.39 9.06 -13.70
C GLU A 84 9.70 9.97 -14.73
N ALA A 85 8.82 9.41 -15.57
CA ALA A 85 8.05 10.16 -16.56
C ALA A 85 6.89 10.96 -15.97
N THR A 86 6.51 10.71 -14.71
CA THR A 86 5.26 11.20 -14.17
C THR A 86 5.38 12.63 -13.63
N PRO A 87 4.37 13.50 -13.86
CA PRO A 87 4.36 14.84 -13.31
C PRO A 87 4.50 14.86 -11.78
N GLY A 88 5.26 15.83 -11.25
CA GLY A 88 5.64 15.85 -9.84
C GLY A 88 4.47 15.79 -8.85
N HIS A 89 3.34 16.43 -9.15
CA HIS A 89 2.15 16.39 -8.29
C HIS A 89 1.51 14.99 -8.23
N GLU A 90 1.51 14.24 -9.33
CA GLU A 90 1.03 12.85 -9.35
C GLU A 90 1.98 11.93 -8.57
N THR A 91 3.30 12.16 -8.68
CA THR A 91 4.32 11.45 -7.90
C THR A 91 4.18 11.72 -6.41
N VAL A 92 3.97 12.98 -6.00
CA VAL A 92 3.70 13.34 -4.59
C VAL A 92 2.46 12.61 -4.07
N LEU A 93 1.35 12.65 -4.81
CA LEU A 93 0.11 11.98 -4.41
C LEU A 93 0.31 10.47 -4.29
N PHE A 94 0.96 9.86 -5.26
CA PHE A 94 1.27 8.43 -5.23
C PHE A 94 2.10 8.07 -3.99
N ASN A 95 3.20 8.79 -3.75
CA ASN A 95 4.08 8.58 -2.61
C ASN A 95 3.38 8.76 -1.26
N LEU A 96 2.51 9.78 -1.14
CA LEU A 96 1.69 10.00 0.05
C LEU A 96 0.74 8.83 0.30
N LEU A 97 -0.01 8.41 -0.73
CA LEU A 97 -0.97 7.31 -0.60
C LEU A 97 -0.26 5.98 -0.30
N SER A 98 0.89 5.72 -0.93
CA SER A 98 1.73 4.56 -0.65
C SER A 98 2.23 4.57 0.80
N GLY A 99 2.77 5.70 1.27
CA GLY A 99 3.21 5.84 2.66
C GLY A 99 2.07 5.58 3.66
N PHE A 100 0.90 6.17 3.41
CA PHE A 100 -0.29 5.97 4.23
C PHE A 100 -0.71 4.50 4.30
N VAL A 101 -0.90 3.86 3.15
CA VAL A 101 -1.36 2.46 3.07
C VAL A 101 -0.35 1.52 3.71
N LEU A 102 0.95 1.70 3.44
CA LEU A 102 2.00 0.85 3.99
C LEU A 102 2.10 0.96 5.50
N ALA A 103 2.10 2.17 6.06
CA ALA A 103 2.18 2.38 7.49
C ALA A 103 0.94 1.85 8.22
N PHE A 104 -0.25 2.12 7.67
CA PHE A 104 -1.51 1.61 8.22
C PHE A 104 -1.56 0.07 8.19
N ALA A 105 -1.22 -0.54 7.05
CA ALA A 105 -1.17 -1.99 6.91
C ALA A 105 -0.15 -2.63 7.87
N LEU A 106 1.03 -2.00 8.04
CA LEU A 106 2.06 -2.46 8.95
C LEU A 106 1.57 -2.50 10.39
N MET A 107 0.90 -1.44 10.89
CA MET A 107 0.37 -1.42 12.26
C MET A 107 -0.76 -2.42 12.48
N ARG A 108 -1.61 -2.63 11.45
CA ARG A 108 -2.64 -3.67 11.50
C ARG A 108 -2.04 -5.06 11.53
N LEU A 109 -1.02 -5.31 10.72
CA LEU A 109 -0.31 -6.57 10.67
C LEU A 109 0.43 -6.84 11.99
N SER A 110 1.11 -5.84 12.54
CA SER A 110 1.80 -5.98 13.83
C SER A 110 0.81 -6.28 14.95
N THR A 111 -0.33 -5.58 15.00
CA THR A 111 -1.38 -5.83 15.99
C THR A 111 -1.96 -7.23 15.85
N ALA A 112 -2.24 -7.67 14.63
CA ALA A 112 -2.71 -9.02 14.35
C ALA A 112 -1.68 -10.08 14.77
N GLY A 113 -0.39 -9.84 14.49
CA GLY A 113 0.68 -10.77 14.82
C GLY A 113 1.03 -10.83 16.30
N ILE A 114 0.93 -9.72 17.02
CA ILE A 114 1.08 -9.69 18.48
C ILE A 114 -0.05 -10.50 19.13
N ARG A 115 -1.29 -10.37 18.63
CA ARG A 115 -2.42 -11.18 19.12
C ARG A 115 -2.29 -12.66 18.74
N GLY A 116 -1.72 -12.95 17.58
CA GLY A 116 -1.46 -14.30 17.08
C GLY A 116 -0.20 -14.96 17.65
N GLY A 117 0.62 -14.23 18.42
CA GLY A 117 1.85 -14.74 19.02
C GLY A 117 3.03 -14.94 18.05
N TRP A 118 2.94 -14.44 16.82
CA TRP A 118 3.99 -14.62 15.79
C TRP A 118 4.79 -13.35 15.49
N TRP A 119 4.37 -12.17 15.98
CA TRP A 119 5.06 -10.92 15.71
C TRP A 119 6.35 -10.78 16.54
N PRO A 120 7.51 -10.53 15.92
CA PRO A 120 8.80 -10.59 16.60
C PRO A 120 9.07 -9.42 17.57
N PHE A 121 8.48 -8.24 17.34
CA PHE A 121 8.84 -7.02 18.08
C PHE A 121 7.97 -6.74 19.32
N GLY A 122 6.93 -7.54 19.56
CA GLY A 122 6.01 -7.34 20.69
C GLY A 122 5.42 -5.92 20.76
N ASN A 123 5.03 -5.49 21.97
CA ASN A 123 4.55 -4.12 22.21
C ASN A 123 5.71 -3.18 22.51
N VAL A 124 5.72 -1.99 21.89
CA VAL A 124 6.71 -0.95 22.17
C VAL A 124 6.37 -0.24 23.49
N ARG A 125 7.31 -0.23 24.44
CA ARG A 125 7.19 0.47 25.73
C ARG A 125 8.41 1.36 25.94
N LEU A 126 8.20 2.62 26.30
CA LEU A 126 9.28 3.54 26.66
C LEU A 126 9.13 3.95 28.12
N ARG A 127 10.15 3.68 28.95
CA ARG A 127 10.17 4.03 30.39
C ARG A 127 8.90 3.58 31.15
N GLY A 128 8.42 2.36 30.86
CA GLY A 128 7.23 1.79 31.50
C GLY A 128 5.88 2.33 31.01
N ARG A 129 5.85 3.31 30.09
CA ARG A 129 4.63 3.82 29.45
C ARG A 129 4.51 3.31 28.01
N HIS A 130 3.28 2.92 27.63
CA HIS A 130 2.97 2.53 26.26
C HIS A 130 2.84 3.81 25.42
N ILE A 131 3.74 4.00 24.45
CA ILE A 131 3.62 5.10 23.50
C ILE A 131 2.71 4.62 22.38
N HIS A 132 1.59 5.31 22.18
CA HIS A 132 0.75 5.06 21.03
C HIS A 132 1.45 5.56 19.78
N HIS A 133 1.46 4.74 18.73
CA HIS A 133 2.16 5.02 17.48
C HIS A 133 1.59 6.24 16.72
N PHE A 134 0.41 6.76 17.10
CA PHE A 134 -0.08 8.04 16.59
C PHE A 134 0.85 9.22 16.97
N VAL A 135 1.49 9.19 18.14
CA VAL A 135 2.40 10.27 18.57
C VAL A 135 3.63 10.39 17.66
N PRO A 136 4.43 9.33 17.43
CA PRO A 136 5.49 9.39 16.43
C PRO A 136 4.94 9.63 15.02
N GLY A 137 3.74 9.13 14.69
CA GLY A 137 3.06 9.45 13.42
C GLY A 137 2.88 10.95 13.18
N ILE A 138 2.33 11.66 14.17
CA ILE A 138 2.17 13.11 14.15
C ILE A 138 3.54 13.79 13.96
N LEU A 139 4.55 13.40 14.74
CA LEU A 139 5.88 14.01 14.65
C LEU A 139 6.53 13.81 13.27
N ILE A 140 6.40 12.61 12.68
CA ILE A 140 6.91 12.31 11.34
C ILE A 140 6.18 13.17 10.29
N ALA A 141 4.86 13.28 10.38
CA ALA A 141 4.07 14.09 9.44
C ALA A 141 4.44 15.58 9.54
N PHE A 142 4.50 16.13 10.76
CA PHE A 142 4.90 17.52 10.97
C PHE A 142 6.32 17.81 10.50
N ALA A 143 7.29 16.95 10.85
CA ALA A 143 8.67 17.13 10.41
C ALA A 143 8.78 17.07 8.87
N SER A 144 8.12 16.09 8.24
CA SER A 144 8.15 15.94 6.78
C SER A 144 7.53 17.14 6.07
N GLY A 145 6.37 17.62 6.56
CA GLY A 145 5.72 18.81 6.03
C GLY A 145 6.52 20.08 6.25
N ALA A 146 7.12 20.26 7.43
CA ALA A 146 7.96 21.42 7.72
C ALA A 146 9.20 21.47 6.82
N VAL A 147 9.88 20.33 6.61
CA VAL A 147 11.01 20.25 5.68
C VAL A 147 10.57 20.52 4.24
N ALA A 148 9.39 20.00 3.84
CA ALA A 148 8.84 20.23 2.50
C ALA A 148 8.49 21.71 2.24
N LEU A 149 8.16 22.49 3.27
CA LEU A 149 7.86 23.93 3.13
C LEU A 149 9.10 24.82 2.98
N VAL A 150 10.27 24.35 3.41
CA VAL A 150 11.51 25.16 3.43
C VAL A 150 12.55 24.69 2.40
N THR A 151 12.27 23.62 1.67
CA THR A 151 13.15 23.09 0.63
C THR A 151 12.81 23.69 -0.73
N ASP A 152 13.81 23.94 -1.56
CA ASP A 152 13.63 24.29 -2.98
C ASP A 152 13.77 23.08 -3.91
N SER A 153 14.11 21.90 -3.36
CA SER A 153 14.31 20.67 -4.13
C SER A 153 13.00 19.93 -4.36
N THR A 154 12.49 19.99 -5.59
CA THR A 154 11.31 19.21 -6.02
C THR A 154 11.46 17.71 -5.79
N ARG A 155 12.68 17.17 -5.93
CA ARG A 155 12.95 15.74 -5.67
C ARG A 155 12.79 15.41 -4.18
N LEU A 156 13.23 16.31 -3.30
CA LEU A 156 13.08 16.14 -1.86
C LEU A 156 11.61 16.26 -1.44
N GLU A 157 10.87 17.24 -1.99
CA GLU A 157 9.42 17.37 -1.75
C GLU A 157 8.67 16.08 -2.10
N GLN A 158 8.95 15.52 -3.29
CA GLN A 158 8.37 14.24 -3.73
C GLN A 158 8.73 13.08 -2.79
N ALA A 159 9.97 13.03 -2.31
CA ALA A 159 10.41 11.99 -1.38
C ALA A 159 9.75 12.12 0.00
N LEU A 160 9.58 13.36 0.50
CA LEU A 160 8.96 13.66 1.80
C LEU A 160 7.46 13.32 1.85
N ALA A 161 6.81 13.19 0.71
CA ALA A 161 5.43 12.72 0.63
C ALA A 161 5.27 11.31 1.24
N VAL A 162 6.27 10.43 1.11
CA VAL A 162 6.24 9.06 1.70
C VAL A 162 6.18 9.09 3.24
N PRO A 163 7.15 9.69 3.97
CA PRO A 163 7.08 9.77 5.41
C PRO A 163 5.90 10.61 5.89
N PHE A 164 5.50 11.65 5.15
CA PHE A 164 4.28 12.41 5.46
C PHE A 164 3.04 11.53 5.46
N GLY A 165 2.82 10.78 4.37
CA GLY A 165 1.73 9.81 4.26
C GLY A 165 1.80 8.73 5.34
N ALA A 166 2.98 8.20 5.63
CA ALA A 166 3.19 7.23 6.69
C ALA A 166 2.80 7.78 8.07
N GLY A 167 3.19 9.02 8.38
CA GLY A 167 2.82 9.70 9.62
C GLY A 167 1.31 9.86 9.77
N ILE A 168 0.60 10.21 8.69
CA ILE A 168 -0.86 10.23 8.65
C ILE A 168 -1.43 8.83 8.89
N GLY A 169 -0.90 7.79 8.22
CA GLY A 169 -1.35 6.40 8.37
C GLY A 169 -1.24 5.89 9.81
N LEU A 170 -0.10 6.15 10.47
CA LEU A 170 0.10 5.85 11.89
C LEU A 170 -0.87 6.62 12.80
N THR A 171 -1.16 7.87 12.47
CA THR A 171 -2.08 8.71 13.26
C THR A 171 -3.51 8.20 13.15
N PHE A 172 -3.93 7.84 11.94
CA PHE A 172 -5.28 7.35 11.67
C PHE A 172 -5.53 5.96 12.25
N ASP A 173 -4.51 5.13 12.45
CA ASP A 173 -4.70 3.79 13.03
C ASP A 173 -5.32 3.83 14.45
N GLU A 174 -4.97 4.86 15.23
CA GLU A 174 -5.50 5.12 16.57
C GLU A 174 -6.44 6.34 16.59
N ALA A 175 -7.09 6.69 15.47
CA ALA A 175 -8.08 7.78 15.39
C ALA A 175 -9.15 7.71 16.51
N ALA A 176 -9.41 6.49 16.97
CA ALA A 176 -10.28 6.15 18.08
C ALA A 176 -9.83 6.79 19.41
N LEU A 177 -8.52 6.92 19.66
CA LEU A 177 -7.98 7.52 20.87
C LEU A 177 -7.85 9.05 20.80
N LEU A 178 -7.78 9.60 19.59
CA LEU A 178 -7.65 11.06 19.35
C LEU A 178 -8.98 11.80 19.55
N LEU A 179 -10.11 11.14 19.28
CA LEU A 179 -11.45 11.70 19.44
C LEU A 179 -12.04 11.10 20.73
N ASP A 180 -12.12 11.90 21.81
CA ASP A 180 -12.64 11.44 23.11
C ASP A 180 -14.05 10.84 22.97
N PHE A 181 -14.16 9.52 23.08
CA PHE A 181 -15.36 8.71 22.86
C PHE A 181 -16.43 8.83 23.95
N ARG A 182 -16.79 10.06 24.33
CA ARG A 182 -17.97 10.29 25.18
C ARG A 182 -19.17 10.87 24.44
N ASP A 183 -19.00 11.28 23.19
CA ASP A 183 -20.09 11.80 22.38
C ASP A 183 -20.71 10.70 21.49
N VAL A 184 -22.04 10.66 21.43
CA VAL A 184 -22.88 9.53 20.98
C VAL A 184 -22.67 9.17 19.50
N TYR A 185 -22.03 10.05 18.72
CA TYR A 185 -21.76 9.86 17.30
C TYR A 185 -20.53 9.00 16.98
N TRP A 186 -19.59 8.84 17.92
CA TRP A 186 -18.30 8.22 17.67
C TRP A 186 -18.25 6.82 18.30
N THR A 187 -18.77 5.80 17.61
CA THR A 187 -18.61 4.41 18.04
C THR A 187 -17.32 3.81 17.48
N ARG A 188 -16.87 2.66 18.03
CA ARG A 188 -15.74 1.91 17.45
C ARG A 188 -16.02 1.51 16.00
N GLU A 189 -17.26 1.18 15.68
CA GLU A 189 -17.71 0.88 14.33
C GLU A 189 -17.62 2.12 13.43
N GLY A 190 -18.00 3.29 13.93
CA GLY A 190 -17.90 4.56 13.19
C GLY A 190 -16.46 4.94 12.84
N VAL A 191 -15.55 4.86 13.82
CA VAL A 191 -14.13 5.14 13.58
C VAL A 191 -13.50 4.11 12.65
N LEU A 192 -13.84 2.82 12.82
CA LEU A 192 -13.41 1.79 11.89
C LEU A 192 -13.90 2.13 10.48
N SER A 193 -15.18 2.49 10.30
CA SER A 193 -15.73 2.87 8.99
C SER A 193 -14.91 3.97 8.32
N VAL A 194 -14.57 5.04 9.05
CA VAL A 194 -13.74 6.14 8.51
C VAL A 194 -12.35 5.62 8.11
N GLN A 195 -11.70 4.84 8.96
CA GLN A 195 -10.39 4.25 8.66
C GLN A 195 -10.43 3.37 7.40
N LEU A 196 -11.48 2.54 7.25
CA LEU A 196 -11.65 1.67 6.10
C LEU A 196 -11.95 2.48 4.83
N SER A 197 -12.77 3.53 4.92
CA SER A 197 -13.06 4.41 3.79
C SER A 197 -11.80 5.16 3.32
N CYS A 198 -11.01 5.71 4.25
CA CYS A 198 -9.74 6.37 3.93
C CYS A 198 -8.74 5.37 3.32
N GLY A 199 -8.59 4.18 3.90
CA GLY A 199 -7.73 3.12 3.37
C GLY A 199 -8.12 2.65 1.98
N LEU A 200 -9.42 2.47 1.74
CA LEU A 200 -9.95 2.10 0.43
C LEU A 200 -9.71 3.21 -0.61
N ALA A 201 -10.04 4.46 -0.27
CA ALA A 201 -9.80 5.60 -1.15
C ALA A 201 -8.32 5.74 -1.50
N ALA A 202 -7.43 5.59 -0.51
CA ALA A 202 -5.99 5.64 -0.73
C ALA A 202 -5.48 4.51 -1.63
N THR A 203 -6.00 3.29 -1.42
CA THR A 203 -5.63 2.13 -2.24
C THR A 203 -6.10 2.30 -3.69
N LEU A 204 -7.35 2.74 -3.90
CA LEU A 204 -7.89 2.97 -5.24
C LEU A 204 -7.16 4.12 -5.96
N GLY A 205 -6.96 5.25 -5.28
CA GLY A 205 -6.23 6.39 -5.82
C GLY A 205 -4.79 6.02 -6.19
N GLY A 206 -4.08 5.31 -5.30
CA GLY A 206 -2.73 4.82 -5.54
C GLY A 206 -2.66 3.84 -6.71
N THR A 207 -3.64 2.94 -6.84
CA THR A 207 -3.72 1.98 -7.96
C THR A 207 -3.94 2.70 -9.29
N ILE A 208 -4.85 3.68 -9.34
CA ILE A 208 -5.11 4.47 -10.55
C ILE A 208 -3.85 5.22 -10.98
N LEU A 209 -3.15 5.86 -10.03
CA LEU A 209 -1.90 6.55 -10.30
C LEU A 209 -0.81 5.58 -10.80
N ALA A 210 -0.68 4.40 -10.17
CA ALA A 210 0.25 3.37 -10.62
C ALA A 210 -0.04 2.92 -12.06
N LEU A 211 -1.31 2.69 -12.43
CA LEU A 211 -1.67 2.31 -13.79
C LEU A 211 -1.35 3.41 -14.80
N ARG A 212 -1.54 4.69 -14.43
CA ARG A 212 -1.16 5.82 -15.29
C ARG A 212 0.36 5.91 -15.46
N MET A 213 1.12 5.71 -14.37
CA MET A 213 2.58 5.63 -14.40
C MET A 213 3.05 4.50 -15.33
N LEU A 214 2.51 3.29 -15.18
CA LEU A 214 2.86 2.13 -16.00
C LEU A 214 2.61 2.38 -17.49
N ARG A 215 1.49 2.99 -17.87
CA ARG A 215 1.21 3.34 -19.27
C ARG A 215 2.26 4.29 -19.86
N ARG A 216 2.65 5.32 -19.10
CA ARG A 216 3.71 6.25 -19.55
C ARG A 216 5.06 5.56 -19.68
N GLY A 217 5.38 4.68 -18.75
CA GLY A 217 6.62 3.91 -18.78
C GLY A 217 6.66 2.96 -19.98
N GLU A 218 5.54 2.33 -20.30
CA GLU A 218 5.39 1.46 -21.47
C GLU A 218 5.66 2.22 -22.77
N GLU A 219 5.06 3.40 -22.94
CA GLU A 219 5.30 4.28 -24.09
C GLU A 219 6.79 4.64 -24.24
N ARG A 220 7.48 4.94 -23.13
CA ARG A 220 8.92 5.26 -23.15
C ARG A 220 9.80 4.06 -23.46
N VAL A 221 9.56 2.93 -22.80
CA VAL A 221 10.34 1.70 -22.98
C VAL A 221 10.14 1.15 -24.40
N GLU A 222 8.94 1.30 -24.97
CA GLU A 222 8.63 0.97 -26.36
C GLU A 222 9.36 1.91 -27.34
N ALA A 223 9.31 3.23 -27.10
CA ALA A 223 10.05 4.21 -27.92
C ALA A 223 11.57 3.98 -27.89
N ALA A 224 12.11 3.46 -26.78
CA ALA A 224 13.50 3.06 -26.64
C ALA A 224 13.84 1.70 -27.29
N GLY A 225 12.84 0.98 -27.82
CA GLY A 225 13.02 -0.33 -28.47
C GLY A 225 13.30 -1.49 -27.52
N LEU A 226 13.08 -1.32 -26.22
CA LEU A 226 13.38 -2.31 -25.18
C LEU A 226 12.29 -3.39 -25.07
N ILE A 227 11.05 -3.03 -25.39
CA ILE A 227 9.91 -3.97 -25.47
C ILE A 227 9.34 -4.06 -26.90
N PRO A 228 8.76 -5.21 -27.29
CA PRO A 228 8.06 -5.33 -28.56
C PRO A 228 6.82 -4.41 -28.64
N ALA A 229 6.59 -3.85 -29.82
CA ALA A 229 5.35 -3.16 -30.17
C ALA A 229 4.13 -4.11 -30.00
N PRO A 230 2.94 -3.56 -29.68
CA PRO A 230 1.71 -4.32 -29.40
C PRO A 230 1.23 -5.21 -30.55
#